data_AF-A0A6A7ZW03-F1
#
_entry.id   AF-A0A6A7ZW03-F1
#
_cell.length_a   1.000
_cell.length_b   1.000
_cell.length_c   1.000
_cell.angle_alpha   90.00
_cell.angle_beta   90.00
_cell.angle_gamma   90.00
#
_symmetry.space_group_name_H-M   'P 1'
#
loop_
_entity.id
_entity.type
_entity.pdbx_description
1 polymer ?
#
loop_
_entity_poly.entity_id
_entity_poly.type
_entity_poly.pdbx_seq_one_letter_code
_entity_poly.pdbx_strand_id
1 'polypeptide(L)'
;MKPEPKRRRRNCIDRMRHALIERQRQRRGGDPAGKMALQLLAVLSALLAVLPPIPMPAFSFFPEPRRPRPSPGVSSPPGIAIRRLSGGDGFPPPAASRESEPRPTRRADLTHLDDEERGPTAYVMERGLDPPYYQTSSRAAPTWSKLVKDLKRSRSKDKASELLEYRVPPEAVEWLRSRIFLEDWLSLRSLGRDGASDNEIAAAALGEAKKWEAAQPKQPEPKPDPEPDGSGDPDTGTGLKP
;
A
#
# COMPACT_ATOMS: atom_id res chain seq x y z
N MET A 1 -40.37 -18.02 -18.15
CA MET A 1 -39.03 -18.14 -18.79
C MET A 1 -38.53 -16.74 -19.11
N LYS A 2 -37.49 -16.27 -18.41
CA LYS A 2 -36.83 -14.99 -18.76
C LYS A 2 -35.58 -15.27 -19.60
N PRO A 3 -35.37 -14.53 -20.69
CA PRO A 3 -34.31 -14.82 -21.64
C PRO A 3 -32.96 -14.36 -21.09
N GLU A 4 -31.93 -15.17 -21.32
CA GLU A 4 -30.56 -14.87 -20.93
C GLU A 4 -29.98 -13.70 -21.77
N PRO A 5 -29.30 -12.73 -21.12
CA PRO A 5 -28.84 -11.53 -21.78
C PRO A 5 -27.65 -11.81 -22.70
N LYS A 6 -27.84 -11.54 -24.00
CA LYS A 6 -26.79 -11.59 -25.02
C LYS A 6 -25.65 -10.62 -24.65
N ARG A 7 -24.47 -11.20 -24.38
CA ARG A 7 -23.22 -10.47 -24.16
C ARG A 7 -22.94 -9.53 -25.33
N ARG A 8 -23.22 -8.23 -25.12
CA ARG A 8 -22.76 -7.18 -26.01
C ARG A 8 -21.24 -7.10 -25.92
N ARG A 9 -20.59 -7.28 -27.08
CA ARG A 9 -19.15 -7.04 -27.21
C ARG A 9 -18.90 -5.56 -26.95
N ARG A 10 -18.10 -5.27 -25.92
CA ARG A 10 -17.82 -3.91 -25.47
C ARG A 10 -17.15 -3.13 -26.59
N ASN A 11 -17.70 -1.96 -26.92
CA ASN A 11 -17.22 -1.14 -28.03
C ASN A 11 -15.96 -0.35 -27.63
N CYS A 12 -15.14 -0.07 -28.65
CA CYS A 12 -13.83 0.57 -28.53
C CYS A 12 -13.88 1.94 -27.83
N ILE A 13 -15.02 2.64 -27.94
CA ILE A 13 -15.24 3.96 -27.31
C ILE A 13 -15.25 3.89 -25.77
N ASP A 14 -15.78 2.82 -25.15
CA ASP A 14 -15.75 2.67 -23.69
C ASP A 14 -14.35 2.38 -23.16
N ARG A 15 -13.51 1.69 -23.97
CA ARG A 15 -12.11 1.47 -23.62
C ARG A 15 -11.29 2.76 -23.68
N MET A 16 -11.55 3.64 -24.65
CA MET A 16 -10.86 4.95 -24.72
C MET A 16 -11.29 5.92 -23.61
N ARG A 17 -12.57 5.92 -23.19
CA ARG A 17 -13.01 6.73 -22.04
C ARG A 17 -12.40 6.26 -20.72
N HIS A 18 -12.29 4.95 -20.51
CA HIS A 18 -11.68 4.43 -19.30
C HIS A 18 -10.17 4.79 -19.22
N ALA A 19 -9.45 4.69 -20.34
CA ALA A 19 -8.02 4.99 -20.38
C ALA A 19 -7.68 6.48 -20.17
N LEU A 20 -8.54 7.41 -20.60
CA LEU A 20 -8.33 8.85 -20.37
C LEU A 20 -8.58 9.24 -18.90
N ILE A 21 -9.58 8.66 -18.24
CA ILE A 21 -9.85 8.89 -16.81
C ILE A 21 -8.70 8.35 -15.95
N GLU A 22 -8.11 7.22 -16.32
CA GLU A 22 -6.96 6.68 -15.60
C GLU A 22 -5.68 7.49 -15.78
N ARG A 23 -5.44 8.13 -16.94
CA ARG A 23 -4.28 9.02 -17.13
C ARG A 23 -4.46 10.37 -16.45
N GLN A 24 -5.68 10.89 -16.35
CA GLN A 24 -5.93 12.15 -15.67
C GLN A 24 -5.84 12.01 -14.15
N ARG A 25 -6.22 10.85 -13.58
CA ARG A 25 -5.94 10.52 -12.18
C ARG A 25 -4.45 10.30 -11.90
N GLN A 26 -3.69 9.76 -12.84
CA GLN A 26 -2.23 9.64 -12.68
C GLN A 26 -1.48 10.98 -12.73
N ARG A 27 -1.99 12.01 -13.42
CA ARG A 27 -1.38 13.36 -13.40
C ARG A 27 -1.86 14.27 -12.26
N ARG A 28 -2.98 13.93 -11.60
CA ARG A 28 -3.52 14.68 -10.45
C ARG A 28 -3.39 13.97 -9.11
N GLY A 29 -2.83 12.75 -9.06
CA GLY A 29 -2.17 12.27 -7.85
C GLY A 29 -0.98 13.20 -7.59
N GLY A 30 -1.08 14.22 -6.74
CA GLY A 30 -2.01 14.34 -5.63
C GLY A 30 -1.54 13.52 -4.44
N ASP A 31 -0.23 13.38 -4.27
CA ASP A 31 0.31 12.92 -3.00
C ASP A 31 -0.03 13.96 -1.93
N PRO A 32 -0.80 13.60 -0.89
CA PRO A 32 -1.14 14.51 0.21
C PRO A 32 0.12 14.97 0.96
N ALA A 33 1.18 14.16 0.93
CA ALA A 33 2.51 14.52 1.41
C ALA A 33 3.09 15.75 0.69
N GLY A 34 2.85 15.90 -0.62
CA GLY A 34 3.29 17.08 -1.39
C GLY A 34 2.57 18.36 -0.97
N LYS A 35 1.29 18.27 -0.56
CA LYS A 35 0.53 19.44 -0.07
C LYS A 35 0.96 19.87 1.32
N MET A 36 1.17 18.94 2.23
CA MET A 36 1.67 19.26 3.58
C MET A 36 3.12 19.74 3.53
N ALA A 37 3.94 19.20 2.62
CA ALA A 37 5.30 19.70 2.40
C ALA A 37 5.29 21.16 1.90
N LEU A 38 4.42 21.49 0.93
CA LEU A 38 4.28 22.88 0.46
C LEU A 38 3.71 23.81 1.56
N GLN A 39 2.79 23.32 2.37
CA GLN A 39 2.21 24.09 3.46
C GLN A 39 3.20 24.32 4.61
N LEU A 40 4.02 23.33 4.96
CA LEU A 40 5.13 23.49 5.90
C LEU A 40 6.18 24.46 5.37
N LEU A 41 6.52 24.40 4.07
CA LEU A 41 7.48 25.32 3.45
C LEU A 41 6.95 26.76 3.45
N ALA A 42 5.64 26.94 3.27
CA ALA A 42 4.99 28.25 3.34
C ALA A 42 4.94 28.80 4.78
N VAL A 43 4.67 27.97 5.78
CA VAL A 43 4.69 28.41 7.18
C VAL A 43 6.11 28.71 7.65
N LEU A 44 7.10 27.90 7.23
CA LEU A 44 8.50 28.14 7.56
C LEU A 44 9.03 29.43 6.92
N SER A 45 8.59 29.77 5.70
CA SER A 45 8.96 31.04 5.08
C SER A 45 8.31 32.24 5.78
N ALA A 46 7.07 32.10 6.22
CA ALA A 46 6.40 33.12 7.01
C ALA A 46 7.08 33.32 8.38
N LEU A 47 7.50 32.23 9.04
CA LEU A 47 8.20 32.31 10.32
C LEU A 47 9.58 32.99 10.19
N LEU A 48 10.33 32.67 9.13
CA LEU A 48 11.62 33.31 8.84
C LEU A 48 11.48 34.81 8.49
N ALA A 49 10.34 35.24 7.96
CA ALA A 49 10.08 36.64 7.69
C ALA A 49 9.72 37.46 8.94
N VAL A 50 9.26 36.79 10.01
CA VAL A 50 8.90 37.43 11.29
C VAL A 50 10.07 37.49 12.27
N LEU A 51 11.08 36.62 12.12
CA LEU A 51 12.30 36.78 12.90
C LEU A 51 12.99 38.10 12.49
N PRO A 52 13.43 38.92 13.49
CA PRO A 52 14.18 40.13 13.20
C PRO A 52 15.44 39.74 12.42
N PRO A 53 15.82 40.51 11.39
CA PRO A 53 16.98 40.18 10.58
C PRO A 53 18.18 40.08 11.52
N ILE A 54 18.63 38.85 11.74
CA ILE A 54 19.87 38.59 12.46
C ILE A 54 20.91 39.38 11.66
N PRO A 55 21.61 40.35 12.27
CA PRO A 55 22.59 41.16 11.56
C PRO A 55 23.63 40.17 11.05
N MET A 56 23.50 39.82 9.77
CA MET A 56 24.45 38.92 9.15
C MET A 56 25.79 39.60 9.33
N PRO A 57 26.79 38.97 9.99
CA PRO A 57 28.14 39.47 9.89
C PRO A 57 28.40 39.60 8.40
N ALA A 58 28.74 40.80 7.96
CA ALA A 58 29.04 41.11 6.59
C ALA A 58 30.28 40.30 6.20
N PHE A 59 30.08 39.02 5.93
CA PHE A 59 30.97 38.27 5.08
C PHE A 59 30.74 38.88 3.72
N SER A 60 31.62 39.82 3.40
CA SER A 60 31.95 40.22 2.06
C SER A 60 32.27 38.95 1.29
N PHE A 61 31.24 38.24 0.84
CA PHE A 61 31.34 37.37 -0.31
C PHE A 61 31.60 38.31 -1.46
N PHE A 62 32.86 38.75 -1.58
CA PHE A 62 33.41 39.04 -2.88
C PHE A 62 33.14 37.77 -3.69
N PRO A 63 32.25 37.79 -4.68
CA PRO A 63 32.15 36.66 -5.58
C PRO A 63 33.52 36.54 -6.23
N GLU A 64 34.28 35.53 -5.82
CA GLU A 64 35.55 35.23 -6.45
C GLU A 64 35.27 35.10 -7.95
N PRO A 65 35.96 35.87 -8.82
CA PRO A 65 35.68 35.88 -10.25
C PRO A 65 35.82 34.45 -10.76
N ARG A 66 34.66 33.85 -11.06
CA ARG A 66 34.56 32.50 -11.59
C ARG A 66 35.52 32.41 -12.78
N ARG A 67 36.56 31.59 -12.62
CA ARG A 67 37.39 31.17 -13.75
C ARG A 67 36.45 30.67 -14.86
N PRO A 68 36.66 31.08 -16.12
CA PRO A 68 35.85 30.63 -17.24
C PRO A 68 35.92 29.10 -17.30
N ARG A 69 34.77 28.47 -17.13
CA ARG A 69 34.60 27.03 -17.26
C ARG A 69 34.87 26.67 -18.72
N PRO A 70 35.79 25.74 -19.03
CA PRO A 70 36.01 25.31 -20.40
C PRO A 70 34.72 24.72 -20.96
N SER A 71 34.33 25.19 -22.15
CA SER A 71 33.18 24.72 -22.91
C SER A 71 33.23 23.20 -23.07
N PRO A 72 32.13 22.46 -22.83
CA PRO A 72 32.06 21.05 -23.20
C PRO A 72 31.97 20.96 -24.73
N GLY A 73 33.13 20.89 -25.36
CA GLY A 73 33.28 20.47 -26.73
C GLY A 73 32.96 18.97 -26.84
N VAL A 74 31.93 18.68 -27.62
CA VAL A 74 31.88 17.61 -28.63
C VAL A 74 32.76 16.38 -28.35
N SER A 75 32.13 15.26 -27.98
CA SER A 75 32.29 14.03 -28.76
C SER A 75 31.23 13.00 -28.38
N SER A 76 30.39 12.67 -29.35
CA SER A 76 29.67 11.40 -29.40
C SER A 76 30.66 10.25 -29.46
N PRO A 77 30.29 9.08 -28.91
CA PRO A 77 30.56 7.81 -29.55
C PRO A 77 29.26 7.26 -30.19
N PRO A 78 29.31 6.80 -31.45
CA PRO A 78 28.22 6.10 -32.09
C PRO A 78 28.25 4.61 -31.75
N GLY A 79 27.06 4.00 -31.69
CA GLY A 79 26.91 2.57 -31.95
C GLY A 79 26.92 1.68 -30.71
N ILE A 80 25.74 1.14 -30.39
CA ILE A 80 25.51 -0.30 -30.27
C ILE A 80 24.01 -0.50 -30.52
N ALA A 81 23.70 -0.79 -31.79
CA ALA A 81 22.42 -1.34 -32.17
C ALA A 81 22.51 -2.86 -32.00
N ILE A 82 21.98 -3.41 -30.90
CA ILE A 82 21.71 -4.85 -30.82
C ILE A 82 20.37 -5.12 -31.50
N ARG A 83 20.52 -5.32 -32.80
CA ARG A 83 19.64 -6.01 -33.74
C ARG A 83 19.37 -7.43 -33.21
N ARG A 84 18.22 -7.68 -32.56
CA ARG A 84 17.65 -9.03 -32.52
C ARG A 84 16.75 -9.22 -33.74
N LEU A 85 17.40 -9.58 -34.84
CA LEU A 85 16.78 -10.35 -35.91
C LEU A 85 16.45 -11.73 -35.35
N SER A 86 15.17 -12.07 -35.30
CA SER A 86 14.72 -13.46 -35.40
C SER A 86 13.65 -13.48 -36.48
N GLY A 87 14.11 -13.72 -37.71
CA GLY A 87 13.24 -14.16 -38.78
C GLY A 87 12.96 -15.66 -38.62
N GLY A 88 11.94 -16.14 -39.32
CA GLY A 88 11.70 -17.56 -39.50
C GLY A 88 10.23 -17.93 -39.37
N ASP A 89 9.55 -17.89 -40.51
CA ASP A 89 8.47 -18.80 -40.91
C ASP A 89 7.10 -18.58 -40.23
N GLY A 90 6.04 -18.13 -40.92
CA GLY A 90 5.69 -18.41 -42.31
C GLY A 90 4.73 -19.60 -42.43
N PHE A 91 3.64 -19.63 -41.66
CA PHE A 91 2.48 -20.49 -41.95
C PHE A 91 1.17 -19.83 -41.46
N PRO A 92 0.21 -19.55 -42.37
CA PRO A 92 -1.18 -19.35 -41.99
C PRO A 92 -1.91 -20.70 -42.00
N PRO A 93 -2.61 -21.12 -40.92
CA PRO A 93 -3.59 -22.18 -41.06
C PRO A 93 -5.01 -21.60 -41.22
N PRO A 94 -5.90 -22.38 -41.85
CA PRO A 94 -6.94 -21.85 -42.71
C PRO A 94 -8.27 -21.62 -42.00
N ALA A 95 -9.09 -20.79 -42.63
CA ALA A 95 -10.53 -20.81 -42.47
C ALA A 95 -11.05 -22.21 -42.83
N ALA A 96 -11.43 -23.00 -41.83
CA ALA A 96 -12.22 -24.20 -41.98
C ALA A 96 -13.57 -23.98 -41.31
N SER A 97 -14.58 -23.73 -42.14
CA SER A 97 -15.97 -24.03 -41.86
C SER A 97 -16.08 -25.47 -41.36
N ARG A 98 -16.65 -25.69 -40.18
CA ARG A 98 -17.16 -27.01 -39.83
C ARG A 98 -18.35 -26.94 -38.87
N GLU A 99 -19.50 -27.13 -39.50
CA GLU A 99 -20.60 -28.00 -39.08
C GLU A 99 -21.10 -27.87 -37.64
N SER A 100 -22.30 -27.30 -37.58
CA SER A 100 -23.38 -27.64 -36.65
C SER A 100 -23.36 -29.08 -36.15
N GLU A 101 -23.25 -29.25 -34.84
CA GLU A 101 -23.63 -30.48 -34.12
C GLU A 101 -24.59 -30.17 -32.96
N PRO A 102 -25.45 -31.16 -32.61
CA PRO A 102 -26.76 -30.93 -32.02
C PRO A 102 -26.72 -30.71 -30.51
N ARG A 103 -27.71 -29.95 -30.02
CA ARG A 103 -27.98 -29.73 -28.60
C ARG A 103 -28.18 -31.08 -27.87
N PRO A 104 -27.48 -31.33 -26.76
CA PRO A 104 -27.83 -32.43 -25.87
C PRO A 104 -29.09 -32.05 -25.07
N THR A 105 -30.10 -32.90 -25.22
CA THR A 105 -31.37 -32.86 -24.52
C THR A 105 -31.16 -33.12 -23.03
N ARG A 106 -31.62 -32.15 -22.21
CA ARG A 106 -31.85 -32.28 -20.76
C ARG A 106 -32.42 -33.65 -20.41
N ARG A 107 -31.71 -34.40 -19.57
CA ARG A 107 -32.32 -35.31 -18.60
C ARG A 107 -32.15 -34.69 -17.23
N ALA A 108 -33.27 -34.47 -16.56
CA ALA A 108 -33.35 -34.04 -15.19
C ALA A 108 -33.06 -35.25 -14.30
N ASP A 109 -31.96 -35.19 -13.55
CA ASP A 109 -31.73 -36.07 -12.41
C ASP A 109 -31.93 -35.27 -11.12
N LEU A 110 -32.85 -35.80 -10.31
CA LEU A 110 -33.46 -35.25 -9.10
C LEU A 110 -32.67 -35.66 -7.85
N THR A 111 -31.36 -35.42 -7.84
CA THR A 111 -30.50 -35.64 -6.65
C THR A 111 -29.72 -34.38 -6.29
N HIS A 112 -30.40 -33.23 -6.31
CA HIS A 112 -29.89 -31.96 -5.80
C HIS A 112 -30.15 -31.88 -4.29
N LEU A 113 -29.39 -32.66 -3.52
CA LEU A 113 -29.39 -32.64 -2.05
C LEU A 113 -28.06 -32.01 -1.61
N ASP A 114 -28.15 -30.78 -1.09
CA ASP A 114 -27.20 -30.08 -0.22
C ASP A 114 -25.74 -29.86 -0.67
N ASP A 115 -25.52 -29.31 -1.87
CA ASP A 115 -24.24 -28.70 -2.23
C ASP A 115 -24.11 -27.22 -1.80
N GLU A 116 -25.19 -26.58 -1.33
CA GLU A 116 -25.16 -25.15 -0.95
C GLU A 116 -24.51 -24.91 0.43
N GLU A 117 -24.47 -25.93 1.31
CA GLU A 117 -23.84 -25.78 2.63
C GLU A 117 -22.31 -25.96 2.56
N ARG A 118 -21.80 -26.55 1.47
CA ARG A 118 -20.35 -26.81 1.32
C ARG A 118 -19.50 -25.56 1.11
N GLY A 119 -20.15 -24.43 0.85
CA GLY A 119 -19.50 -23.15 0.65
C GLY A 119 -18.67 -23.10 -0.64
N PRO A 120 -18.42 -21.90 -1.19
CA PRO A 120 -17.68 -21.73 -2.44
C PRO A 120 -16.28 -22.36 -2.44
N THR A 121 -15.69 -22.56 -1.26
CA THR A 121 -14.34 -23.10 -1.09
C THR A 121 -14.28 -24.61 -1.36
N ALA A 122 -15.28 -25.39 -0.95
CA ALA A 122 -15.26 -26.85 -1.11
C ALA A 122 -15.38 -27.29 -2.58
N TYR A 123 -16.18 -26.56 -3.37
CA TYR A 123 -16.34 -26.81 -4.80
C TYR A 123 -15.01 -26.68 -5.57
N VAL A 124 -14.15 -25.75 -5.15
CA VAL A 124 -12.85 -25.50 -5.77
C VAL A 124 -11.88 -26.62 -5.42
N MET A 125 -11.84 -27.03 -4.14
CA MET A 125 -11.01 -28.14 -3.67
C MET A 125 -11.39 -29.49 -4.30
N GLU A 126 -12.67 -29.77 -4.53
CA GLU A 126 -13.15 -31.03 -5.12
C GLU A 126 -12.75 -31.19 -6.61
N ARG A 127 -12.52 -30.08 -7.30
CA ARG A 127 -12.00 -30.06 -8.68
C ARG A 127 -10.47 -30.16 -8.76
N GLY A 128 -9.78 -30.33 -7.62
CA GLY A 128 -8.32 -30.28 -7.53
C GLY A 128 -7.74 -28.90 -7.86
N LEU A 129 -8.57 -27.86 -7.82
CA LEU A 129 -8.14 -26.48 -7.97
C LEU A 129 -7.89 -25.95 -6.57
N ASP A 130 -6.70 -25.44 -6.32
CA ASP A 130 -6.45 -24.78 -5.04
C ASP A 130 -7.30 -23.50 -4.99
N PRO A 131 -8.05 -23.28 -3.89
CA PRO A 131 -8.82 -22.05 -3.71
C PRO A 131 -7.93 -20.82 -3.98
N PRO A 132 -8.47 -19.72 -4.50
CA PRO A 132 -7.68 -18.55 -4.87
C PRO A 132 -6.87 -17.96 -3.70
N TYR A 133 -7.26 -18.25 -2.46
CA TYR A 133 -6.48 -17.91 -1.26
C TYR A 133 -5.26 -18.82 -1.03
N TYR A 134 -5.26 -20.04 -1.58
CA TYR A 134 -4.13 -20.98 -1.61
C TYR A 134 -3.35 -20.93 -2.94
N GLN A 135 -3.79 -20.16 -3.94
CA GLN A 135 -2.98 -19.80 -5.12
C GLN A 135 -1.88 -18.78 -4.76
N THR A 136 -1.13 -19.02 -3.68
CA THR A 136 0.28 -18.66 -3.66
C THR A 136 0.99 -19.65 -4.57
N SER A 137 0.82 -19.42 -5.87
CA SER A 137 1.60 -20.01 -6.95
C SER A 137 3.02 -20.31 -6.48
N SER A 138 3.61 -21.41 -6.92
CA SER A 138 5.02 -21.82 -6.80
C SER A 138 6.11 -20.75 -7.08
N ARG A 139 5.73 -19.50 -7.35
CA ARG A 139 6.57 -18.32 -7.24
C ARG A 139 6.80 -18.00 -5.77
N ALA A 140 8.06 -18.11 -5.35
CA ALA A 140 8.53 -17.68 -4.03
C ALA A 140 7.84 -16.38 -3.58
N ALA A 141 7.39 -16.37 -2.33
CA ALA A 141 6.73 -15.22 -1.73
C ALA A 141 7.55 -13.95 -2.00
N PRO A 142 6.91 -12.79 -2.28
CA PRO A 142 7.64 -11.56 -2.57
C PRO A 142 8.68 -11.27 -1.49
N THR A 143 9.89 -10.87 -1.86
CA THR A 143 10.90 -10.49 -0.86
C THR A 143 10.45 -9.25 -0.08
N TRP A 144 10.89 -9.12 1.17
CA TRP A 144 10.56 -7.95 2.01
C TRP A 144 10.87 -6.62 1.31
N SER A 145 12.08 -6.50 0.75
CA SER A 145 12.51 -5.34 -0.05
C SER A 145 11.55 -5.01 -1.21
N LYS A 146 10.91 -6.03 -1.80
CA LYS A 146 9.93 -5.84 -2.88
C LYS A 146 8.60 -5.33 -2.33
N LEU A 147 8.12 -5.87 -1.21
CA LEU A 147 6.92 -5.37 -0.53
C LEU A 147 7.07 -3.89 -0.13
N VAL A 148 8.21 -3.51 0.45
CA VAL A 148 8.50 -2.11 0.79
C VAL A 148 8.55 -1.20 -0.45
N LYS A 149 9.04 -1.70 -1.60
CA LYS A 149 8.98 -0.95 -2.87
C LYS A 149 7.56 -0.82 -3.40
N ASP A 150 6.74 -1.86 -3.26
CA ASP A 150 5.36 -1.89 -3.72
C ASP A 150 4.43 -1.04 -2.83
N LEU A 151 4.78 -0.81 -1.56
CA LEU A 151 4.12 0.17 -0.68
C LEU A 151 4.17 1.60 -1.23
N LYS A 152 5.26 1.96 -1.93
CA LYS A 152 5.40 3.29 -2.56
C LYS A 152 4.52 3.47 -3.80
N ARG A 153 3.96 2.37 -4.33
CA ARG A 153 3.15 2.38 -5.55
C ARG A 153 1.69 2.31 -5.13
N SER A 154 0.93 3.39 -5.37
CA SER A 154 -0.48 3.48 -4.96
C SER A 154 -1.34 2.28 -5.36
N ARG A 155 -1.12 1.71 -6.55
CA ARG A 155 -1.89 0.55 -7.05
C ARG A 155 -1.63 -0.77 -6.31
N SER A 156 -0.48 -0.93 -5.68
CA SER A 156 -0.08 -2.15 -4.97
C SER A 156 0.07 -1.95 -3.47
N LYS A 157 -0.17 -0.73 -2.97
CA LYS A 157 0.02 -0.36 -1.58
C LYS A 157 -0.80 -1.26 -0.64
N ASP A 158 -2.10 -1.39 -0.89
CA ASP A 158 -3.02 -2.13 -0.02
C ASP A 158 -2.65 -3.62 0.05
N LYS A 159 -2.31 -4.22 -1.11
CA LYS A 159 -1.86 -5.61 -1.17
C LYS A 159 -0.50 -5.80 -0.49
N ALA A 160 0.41 -4.84 -0.63
CA ALA A 160 1.70 -4.89 0.02
C ALA A 160 1.57 -4.72 1.54
N SER A 161 0.67 -3.86 2.03
CA SER A 161 0.41 -3.72 3.47
C SER A 161 -0.18 -4.98 4.06
N GLU A 162 -1.17 -5.60 3.41
CA GLU A 162 -1.75 -6.87 3.89
C GLU A 162 -0.70 -7.99 4.01
N LEU A 163 0.17 -8.12 3.00
CA LEU A 163 1.25 -9.10 3.03
C LEU A 163 2.32 -8.81 4.09
N LEU A 164 2.54 -7.53 4.43
CA LEU A 164 3.46 -7.16 5.52
C LEU A 164 2.83 -7.42 6.89
N GLU A 165 1.54 -7.11 7.05
CA GLU A 165 0.78 -7.41 8.28
C GLU A 165 0.74 -8.92 8.56
N TYR A 166 0.67 -9.76 7.53
CA TYR A 166 0.73 -11.22 7.70
C TYR A 166 2.10 -11.74 8.19
N ARG A 167 3.21 -11.05 7.84
CA ARG A 167 4.57 -11.47 8.22
C ARG A 167 5.03 -10.94 9.57
N VAL A 168 4.43 -9.83 10.00
CA VAL A 168 4.79 -9.17 11.25
C VAL A 168 3.86 -9.71 12.35
N PRO A 169 4.38 -10.06 13.54
CA PRO A 169 3.54 -10.52 14.64
C PRO A 169 2.53 -9.43 15.04
N PRO A 170 1.33 -9.80 15.53
CA PRO A 170 0.23 -8.87 15.78
C PRO A 170 0.61 -7.73 16.74
N GLU A 171 1.47 -8.00 17.72
CA GLU A 171 2.00 -7.01 18.67
C GLU A 171 2.75 -5.85 17.98
N ALA A 172 3.42 -6.13 16.84
CA ALA A 172 4.19 -5.14 16.10
C ALA A 172 3.41 -4.51 14.92
N VAL A 173 2.15 -4.91 14.71
CA VAL A 173 1.34 -4.40 13.59
C VAL A 173 1.03 -2.91 13.74
N GLU A 174 0.79 -2.42 14.96
CA GLU A 174 0.54 -0.99 15.20
C GLU A 174 1.76 -0.14 14.89
N TRP A 175 2.94 -0.61 15.32
CA TRP A 175 4.22 0.01 14.96
C TRP A 175 4.41 0.03 13.44
N LEU A 176 4.15 -1.08 12.74
CA LEU A 176 4.25 -1.18 11.29
C LEU A 176 3.31 -0.17 10.60
N ARG A 177 2.05 -0.09 11.04
CA ARG A 177 1.06 0.86 10.51
C ARG A 177 1.50 2.31 10.72
N SER A 178 2.05 2.63 11.88
CA SER A 178 2.63 3.95 12.17
C SER A 178 3.78 4.28 11.21
N ARG A 179 4.69 3.32 10.95
CA ARG A 179 5.79 3.52 9.99
C ARG A 179 5.32 3.70 8.55
N ILE A 180 4.31 2.93 8.12
CA ILE A 180 3.70 3.09 6.79
C ILE A 180 3.02 4.45 6.67
N PHE A 181 2.34 4.90 7.73
CA PHE A 181 1.68 6.21 7.78
C PHE A 181 2.68 7.36 7.70
N LEU A 182 3.80 7.25 8.41
CA LEU A 182 4.91 8.23 8.38
C LEU A 182 5.79 8.13 7.12
N GLU A 183 5.48 7.20 6.21
CA GLU A 183 6.26 6.94 4.99
C GLU A 183 7.75 6.67 5.25
N ASP A 184 8.08 6.07 6.39
CA ASP A 184 9.45 5.80 6.80
C ASP A 184 9.99 4.50 6.16
N TRP A 185 10.21 4.59 4.85
CA TRP A 185 10.65 3.46 4.02
C TRP A 185 12.05 2.97 4.35
N LEU A 186 12.90 3.82 4.94
CA LEU A 186 14.28 3.47 5.29
C LEU A 186 14.29 2.53 6.50
N SER A 187 13.52 2.85 7.55
CA SER A 187 13.37 1.97 8.71
C SER A 187 12.75 0.63 8.33
N LEU A 188 11.76 0.62 7.43
CA LEU A 188 11.19 -0.64 6.93
C LEU A 188 12.20 -1.42 6.08
N ARG A 189 13.02 -0.76 5.26
CA ARG A 189 14.04 -1.45 4.45
C ARG A 189 15.20 -1.98 5.29
N SER A 190 15.59 -1.32 6.37
CA SER A 190 16.67 -1.80 7.24
C SER A 190 16.27 -3.05 8.04
N LEU A 191 14.97 -3.21 8.31
CA LEU A 191 14.41 -4.35 9.03
C LEU A 191 14.57 -5.68 8.28
N GLY A 192 14.22 -5.70 6.99
CA GLY A 192 14.39 -6.87 6.13
C GLY A 192 15.54 -6.65 5.15
N ARG A 193 16.76 -6.87 5.63
CA ARG A 193 17.95 -6.96 4.75
C ARG A 193 17.71 -8.04 3.68
N ASP A 194 18.32 -7.87 2.52
CA ASP A 194 18.13 -8.79 1.40
C ASP A 194 18.51 -10.23 1.82
N GLY A 195 17.48 -11.09 1.96
CA GLY A 195 17.64 -12.48 2.39
C GLY A 195 17.23 -12.79 3.83
N ALA A 196 16.81 -11.79 4.63
CA ALA A 196 16.31 -12.03 5.98
C ALA A 196 15.10 -12.97 5.95
N SER A 197 15.10 -13.96 6.85
CA SER A 197 13.98 -14.89 6.99
C SER A 197 12.78 -14.20 7.65
N ASP A 198 11.57 -14.72 7.43
CA ASP A 198 10.37 -14.14 8.04
C ASP A 198 10.45 -14.14 9.59
N ASN A 199 11.13 -15.11 10.20
CA ASN A 199 11.36 -15.16 11.65
C ASN A 199 12.30 -14.04 12.15
N GLU A 200 13.38 -13.74 11.42
CA GLU A 200 14.30 -12.65 11.76
C GLU A 200 13.61 -11.29 11.62
N ILE A 201 12.81 -11.13 10.56
CA ILE A 201 11.97 -9.96 10.33
C ILE A 201 10.99 -9.78 11.49
N ALA A 202 10.29 -10.85 11.90
CA ALA A 202 9.35 -10.82 13.01
C ALA A 202 10.02 -10.42 14.34
N ALA A 203 11.18 -11.02 14.67
CA ALA A 203 11.93 -10.69 15.88
C ALA A 203 12.42 -9.23 15.89
N ALA A 204 12.94 -8.75 14.75
CA ALA A 204 13.36 -7.36 14.59
C ALA A 204 12.17 -6.39 14.74
N ALA A 205 11.02 -6.73 14.16
CA ALA A 205 9.82 -5.91 14.25
C ALA A 205 9.32 -5.79 15.70
N LEU A 206 9.33 -6.89 16.47
CA LEU A 206 9.01 -6.85 17.89
C LEU A 206 9.98 -5.98 18.69
N GLY A 207 11.28 -6.07 18.41
CA GLY A 207 12.30 -5.25 19.06
C GLY A 207 12.07 -3.76 18.82
N GLU A 208 11.76 -3.36 17.59
CA GLU A 208 11.44 -1.97 17.24
C GLU A 208 10.09 -1.52 17.78
N ALA A 209 9.08 -2.39 17.78
CA ALA A 209 7.77 -2.11 18.35
C ALA A 209 7.86 -1.81 19.84
N LYS A 210 8.59 -2.63 20.62
CA LYS A 210 8.81 -2.39 22.06
C LYS A 210 9.55 -1.09 22.33
N LYS A 211 10.56 -0.75 21.51
CA LYS A 211 11.27 0.55 21.62
C LYS A 211 10.33 1.72 21.35
N TRP A 212 9.48 1.60 20.33
CA TRP A 212 8.50 2.62 19.98
C TRP A 212 7.44 2.79 21.05
N GLU A 213 6.92 1.70 21.61
CA GLU A 213 5.98 1.70 22.73
C GLU A 213 6.60 2.35 23.99
N ALA A 214 7.86 2.00 24.30
CA ALA A 214 8.60 2.63 25.40
C ALA A 214 8.88 4.12 25.17
N ALA A 215 9.00 4.55 23.90
CA ALA A 215 9.17 5.95 23.53
C ALA A 215 7.85 6.72 23.47
N GLN A 216 6.70 6.04 23.45
CA GLN A 216 5.43 6.73 23.58
C GLN A 216 5.37 7.36 24.98
N PRO A 217 4.90 8.62 25.08
CA PRO A 217 4.63 9.21 26.37
C PRO A 217 3.54 8.35 27.03
N LYS A 218 3.92 7.48 27.97
CA LYS A 218 2.95 6.78 28.81
C LYS A 218 2.05 7.85 29.39
N GLN A 219 0.76 7.81 29.06
CA GLN A 219 -0.20 8.67 29.73
C GLN A 219 0.06 8.48 31.23
N PRO A 220 0.21 9.58 32.00
CA PRO A 220 0.44 9.47 33.42
C PRO A 220 -0.68 8.59 33.96
N GLU A 221 -0.34 7.45 34.57
CA GLU A 221 -1.32 6.56 35.17
C GLU A 221 -2.24 7.44 36.02
N PRO A 222 -3.57 7.37 35.83
CA PRO A 222 -4.49 8.19 36.57
C PRO A 222 -4.15 7.99 38.04
N LYS A 223 -3.76 9.09 38.70
CA LYS A 223 -3.47 9.04 40.14
C LYS A 223 -4.65 8.32 40.78
N PRO A 224 -4.42 7.27 41.59
CA PRO A 224 -5.51 6.56 42.22
C PRO A 224 -6.39 7.61 42.88
N ASP A 225 -7.66 7.63 42.49
CA ASP A 225 -8.62 8.57 43.04
C ASP A 225 -8.49 8.47 44.56
N PRO A 226 -8.32 9.60 45.26
CA PRO A 226 -8.25 9.57 46.71
C PRO A 226 -9.49 8.81 47.18
N GLU A 227 -9.27 7.68 47.85
CA GLU A 227 -10.36 6.85 48.35
C GLU A 227 -11.39 7.77 49.01
N PRO A 228 -12.68 7.65 48.69
CA PRO A 228 -13.70 8.50 49.28
C PRO A 228 -13.65 8.25 50.78
N ASP A 229 -13.05 9.22 51.48
CA ASP A 229 -12.93 9.20 52.92
C ASP A 229 -14.36 9.23 53.44
N GLY A 230 -14.83 8.05 53.84
CA GLY A 230 -16.17 7.79 54.33
C GLY A 230 -16.36 8.42 55.69
N SER A 231 -16.32 9.75 55.76
CA SER A 231 -16.75 10.51 56.92
C SER A 231 -18.22 10.88 56.72
N GLY A 232 -19.08 10.00 57.22
CA GLY A 232 -20.51 10.22 57.31
C GLY A 232 -20.90 11.40 58.20
N ASP A 233 -22.22 11.62 58.19
CA ASP A 233 -23.05 12.51 58.99
C ASP A 233 -23.08 14.00 58.66
N PRO A 234 -24.17 14.43 57.99
CA PRO A 234 -24.91 15.63 58.37
C PRO A 234 -26.18 15.22 59.13
N ASP A 235 -26.04 15.18 60.45
CA ASP A 235 -27.11 15.17 61.44
C ASP A 235 -28.08 16.34 61.16
N THR A 236 -29.21 16.06 60.50
CA THR A 236 -30.21 17.08 60.13
C THR A 236 -31.41 16.98 61.06
N GLY A 237 -31.18 17.30 62.32
CA GLY A 237 -32.19 17.43 63.35
C GLY A 237 -32.48 18.89 63.68
N THR A 238 -33.42 19.52 63.00
CA THR A 238 -34.12 20.76 63.43
C THR A 238 -35.34 20.93 62.53
N GLY A 239 -36.59 21.06 62.97
CA GLY A 239 -37.16 21.30 64.28
C GLY A 239 -38.55 21.87 64.01
N LEU A 240 -39.59 21.05 64.16
CA LEU A 240 -41.00 21.49 64.10
C LEU A 240 -41.31 22.30 65.36
N LYS A 241 -41.79 23.53 65.18
CA LYS A 241 -42.42 24.34 66.23
C LYS A 241 -43.87 24.69 65.81
N PRO A 242 -44.75 24.89 66.82
CA PRO A 242 -46.19 24.60 66.78
C PRO A 242 -47.04 25.55 65.94
#